data_AF-A0AAW6NAH4-F1
#
_entry.id   AF-A0AAW6NAH4-F1
#
_cell.length_a   1.000
_cell.length_b   1.000
_cell.length_c   1.000
_cell.angle_alpha   90.00
_cell.angle_beta   90.00
_cell.angle_gamma   90.00
#
_symmetry.space_group_name_H-M   'P 1'
#
loop_
_entity.id
_entity.type
_entity.pdbx_description
1 polymer ?
#
loop_
_entity_poly.entity_id
_entity_poly.type
_entity_poly.pdbx_seq_one_letter_code
_entity_poly.pdbx_strand_id
1 'polypeptide(L)'
;MRMNDSPSPLRFVHSFPRVSTSIASADPGKAGIEQLRSIFSNGIILTPENLDFPVDHENSMYDCPPETSVVQRRASFGLLAVKDAMLDEKRSNLFGKFAIGLDTQAARRLGMLPTIYYYAAECGTDQTLAGNKGVSHELLFRLAEIRRLLIAIAWLEAGAAESDDEYFSKEKLTYYDYVLNDEPNVWPAIQNVKRRHAARLHALLDTDRPPATALIGCLDLVLSLFQTADSSYERRHLDYYSQREWRIVAADTAGLLCIPFSAAHEKINSARMIFEFCRRFTGSTIELDDAFLLVSSDGVPFSSFISDVIVPLEKENDAQQVLGREFIRSFEGGGCVQYERLGGQGDGFRQ
;
A
#
# COMPACT_ATOMS: atom_id res chain seq x y z
N MET A 1 -27.91 -27.07 -23.89
CA MET A 1 -28.29 -26.20 -22.75
C MET A 1 -27.14 -25.23 -22.55
N ARG A 2 -27.24 -23.99 -23.04
CA ARG A 2 -26.18 -22.99 -22.87
C ARG A 2 -26.25 -22.51 -21.43
N MET A 3 -25.20 -22.75 -20.64
CA MET A 3 -25.09 -22.08 -19.34
C MET A 3 -25.18 -20.57 -19.59
N ASN A 4 -26.02 -19.87 -18.83
CA ASN A 4 -26.12 -18.43 -18.91
C ASN A 4 -24.74 -17.83 -18.59
N ASP A 5 -24.05 -17.32 -19.61
CA ASP A 5 -22.81 -16.55 -19.49
C ASP A 5 -23.12 -15.16 -18.92
N SER A 6 -23.73 -15.10 -17.74
CA SER A 6 -23.76 -13.84 -16.99
C SER A 6 -22.30 -13.45 -16.70
N PRO A 7 -21.87 -12.24 -17.06
CA PRO A 7 -20.49 -11.81 -16.82
C PRO A 7 -20.18 -11.96 -15.34
N SER A 8 -19.05 -12.60 -15.03
CA SER A 8 -18.61 -12.74 -13.64
C SER A 8 -18.46 -11.35 -13.03
N PRO A 9 -18.90 -11.12 -11.79
CA PRO A 9 -18.82 -9.80 -11.20
C PRO A 9 -17.35 -9.38 -11.03
N LEU A 10 -17.09 -8.09 -11.21
CA LEU A 10 -15.78 -7.50 -10.96
C LEU A 10 -15.52 -7.39 -9.46
N ARG A 11 -14.27 -7.60 -9.06
CA ARG A 11 -13.76 -7.51 -7.70
C ARG A 11 -12.40 -6.82 -7.67
N PHE A 12 -12.11 -6.18 -6.55
CA PHE A 12 -10.77 -5.73 -6.21
C PHE A 12 -10.05 -6.89 -5.54
N VAL A 13 -9.08 -7.48 -6.22
CA VAL A 13 -8.43 -8.72 -5.81
C VAL A 13 -7.01 -8.43 -5.32
N HIS A 14 -6.71 -8.82 -4.08
CA HIS A 14 -5.36 -8.79 -3.51
C HIS A 14 -4.84 -10.22 -3.36
N SER A 15 -3.75 -10.54 -4.05
CA SER A 15 -3.18 -11.89 -4.08
C SER A 15 -1.93 -12.01 -3.20
N PHE A 16 -1.74 -13.21 -2.62
CA PHE A 16 -0.67 -13.54 -1.69
C PHE A 16 -0.48 -15.08 -1.58
N PRO A 17 0.55 -15.58 -0.88
CA PRO A 17 1.82 -14.91 -0.67
C PRO A 17 2.57 -14.79 -2.01
N ARG A 18 3.29 -13.70 -2.23
CA ARG A 18 4.20 -13.59 -3.38
C ARG A 18 5.44 -14.42 -3.11
N VAL A 19 5.77 -15.35 -4.00
CA VAL A 19 6.93 -16.23 -3.84
C VAL A 19 8.14 -15.59 -4.54
N SER A 20 9.24 -15.37 -3.82
CA SER A 20 10.51 -15.05 -4.46
C SER A 20 11.05 -16.30 -5.15
N THR A 21 11.52 -16.14 -6.38
CA THR A 21 12.14 -17.22 -7.17
C THR A 21 13.39 -17.83 -6.55
N SER A 22 13.93 -17.24 -5.47
CA SER A 22 15.18 -17.68 -4.84
C SER A 22 15.03 -18.81 -3.81
N ILE A 23 13.81 -19.17 -3.37
CA ILE A 23 13.62 -20.20 -2.33
C ILE A 23 12.80 -21.38 -2.87
N ALA A 24 13.48 -22.50 -3.12
CA ALA A 24 12.91 -23.69 -3.74
C ALA A 24 12.28 -24.72 -2.77
N SER A 25 12.34 -24.51 -1.45
CA SER A 25 12.08 -25.59 -0.46
C SER A 25 10.90 -25.38 0.50
N ALA A 26 10.11 -24.33 0.33
CA ALA A 26 9.03 -23.96 1.25
C ALA A 26 7.65 -24.41 0.73
N ASP A 27 6.73 -24.84 1.61
CA ASP A 27 5.30 -25.09 1.29
C ASP A 27 4.55 -23.75 1.18
N PRO A 28 4.31 -23.20 -0.03
CA PRO A 28 3.65 -21.91 -0.19
C PRO A 28 2.19 -21.93 0.27
N GLY A 29 1.57 -23.13 0.29
CA GLY A 29 0.20 -23.30 0.75
C GLY A 29 0.05 -23.07 2.25
N LYS A 30 1.02 -23.53 3.05
CA LYS A 30 1.04 -23.26 4.49
C LYS A 30 1.22 -21.77 4.78
N ALA A 31 2.12 -21.10 4.07
CA ALA A 31 2.31 -19.66 4.21
C ALA A 31 1.03 -18.88 3.83
N GLY A 32 0.34 -19.28 2.75
CA GLY A 32 -0.91 -18.66 2.35
C GLY A 32 -2.03 -18.80 3.38
N ILE A 33 -2.18 -19.97 4.00
CA ILE A 33 -3.16 -20.19 5.07
C ILE A 33 -2.87 -19.34 6.30
N GLU A 34 -1.60 -19.24 6.72
CA GLU A 34 -1.23 -18.40 7.87
C GLU A 34 -1.41 -16.90 7.56
N GLN A 35 -1.07 -16.46 6.34
CA GLN A 35 -1.33 -15.08 5.93
C GLN A 35 -2.83 -14.78 5.88
N LEU A 36 -3.65 -15.70 5.36
CA LEU A 36 -5.10 -15.58 5.36
C LEU A 36 -5.65 -15.47 6.79
N ARG A 37 -5.19 -16.32 7.71
CA ARG A 37 -5.52 -16.27 9.14
C ARG A 37 -5.16 -14.91 9.75
N SER A 38 -3.97 -14.39 9.45
CA SER A 38 -3.54 -13.07 9.90
C SER A 38 -4.45 -11.96 9.37
N ILE A 39 -4.77 -11.97 8.07
CA ILE A 39 -5.64 -10.96 7.45
C ILE A 39 -7.00 -10.89 8.16
N PHE A 40 -7.59 -12.05 8.45
CA PHE A 40 -8.90 -12.10 9.09
C PHE A 40 -8.88 -11.71 10.58
N SER A 41 -7.79 -12.00 11.28
CA SER A 41 -7.68 -11.79 12.73
C SER A 41 -7.15 -10.40 13.09
N ASN A 42 -6.15 -9.93 12.33
CA ASN A 42 -5.37 -8.74 12.64
C ASN A 42 -5.68 -7.58 11.70
N GLY A 43 -6.00 -7.86 10.43
CA GLY A 43 -6.14 -6.88 9.37
C GLY A 43 -5.10 -7.06 8.26
N ILE A 44 -5.12 -6.17 7.26
CA ILE A 44 -4.19 -6.26 6.11
C ILE A 44 -2.94 -5.43 6.34
N ILE A 45 -1.80 -5.95 5.91
CA ILE A 45 -0.52 -5.24 5.96
C ILE A 45 -0.43 -4.31 4.74
N LEU A 46 -0.17 -3.03 5.01
CA LEU A 46 0.22 -2.02 4.04
C LEU A 46 1.75 -2.07 3.96
N THR A 47 2.27 -2.73 2.93
CA THR A 47 3.69 -2.98 2.77
C THR A 47 4.43 -1.72 2.33
N PRO A 48 5.63 -1.43 2.88
CA PRO A 48 6.45 -0.35 2.42
C PRO A 48 7.08 -0.71 1.06
N GLU A 49 7.14 0.27 0.17
CA GLU A 49 7.79 0.20 -1.13
C GLU A 49 8.50 1.53 -1.38
N ASN A 50 9.80 1.46 -1.67
CA ASN A 50 10.58 2.64 -2.03
C ASN A 50 10.31 2.97 -3.49
N LEU A 51 9.77 4.16 -3.74
CA LEU A 51 9.66 4.72 -5.06
C LEU A 51 10.86 5.63 -5.30
N ASP A 52 11.81 5.14 -6.08
CA ASP A 52 13.01 5.90 -6.44
C ASP A 52 12.75 6.69 -7.72
N PHE A 53 13.04 7.99 -7.68
CA PHE A 53 12.97 8.86 -8.85
C PHE A 53 14.39 9.05 -9.41
N PRO A 54 14.69 8.54 -10.61
CA PRO A 54 15.98 8.81 -11.23
C PRO A 54 16.07 10.30 -11.58
N VAL A 55 17.10 10.97 -11.07
CA VAL A 55 17.35 12.39 -11.37
C VAL A 55 18.12 12.48 -12.68
N ASP A 56 17.62 13.30 -13.62
CA ASP A 56 18.38 13.66 -14.82
C ASP A 56 19.45 14.69 -14.46
N HIS A 57 20.59 14.18 -13.98
CA HIS A 57 21.75 14.97 -13.58
C HIS A 57 22.33 15.82 -14.73
N GLU A 58 22.09 15.46 -15.99
CA GLU A 58 22.63 16.21 -17.13
C GLU A 58 21.81 17.46 -17.44
N ASN A 59 20.52 17.48 -17.07
CA ASN A 59 19.60 18.59 -17.34
C ASN A 59 19.14 19.36 -16.10
N SER A 60 19.44 18.89 -14.88
CA SER A 60 19.10 19.66 -13.67
C SER A 60 20.05 20.84 -13.51
N MET A 61 19.53 22.07 -13.62
CA MET A 61 20.26 23.31 -13.28
C MET A 61 20.67 23.42 -11.80
N TYR A 62 20.32 22.44 -10.97
CA TYR A 62 20.48 22.46 -9.52
C TYR A 62 21.31 21.26 -9.06
N ASP A 63 22.16 21.45 -8.05
CA ASP A 63 22.79 20.39 -7.26
C ASP A 63 21.69 19.65 -6.47
N CYS A 64 20.85 18.89 -7.18
CA CYS A 64 19.83 18.07 -6.54
C CYS A 64 20.49 16.85 -5.88
N PRO A 65 20.03 16.43 -4.70
CA PRO A 65 20.42 15.16 -4.13
C PRO A 65 20.23 14.05 -5.16
N PRO A 66 21.18 13.09 -5.27
CA PRO A 66 21.24 12.13 -6.35
C PRO A 66 20.03 11.20 -6.46
N GLU A 67 19.31 11.01 -5.36
CA GLU A 67 18.13 10.16 -5.32
C GLU A 67 17.09 10.81 -4.42
N THR A 68 15.91 11.08 -4.99
CA THR A 68 14.73 11.36 -4.19
C THR A 68 13.93 10.07 -4.13
N SER A 69 13.91 9.42 -2.98
CA SER A 69 13.06 8.24 -2.74
C SER A 69 11.88 8.62 -1.86
N VAL A 70 10.73 8.00 -2.12
CA VAL A 70 9.54 8.14 -1.28
C VAL A 70 9.09 6.75 -0.87
N VAL A 71 8.98 6.53 0.45
CA VAL A 71 8.45 5.28 0.99
C VAL A 71 6.92 5.32 0.91
N GLN A 72 6.37 4.52 0.01
CA GLN A 72 4.93 4.32 -0.13
C GLN A 72 4.49 3.16 0.75
N ARG A 73 3.38 3.30 1.48
CA ARG A 73 2.90 2.26 2.41
C ARG A 73 1.50 1.85 1.98
N ARG A 74 1.39 0.70 1.30
CA ARG A 74 0.18 0.38 0.52
C ARG A 74 -0.19 -1.10 0.49
N ALA A 75 -1.46 -1.38 0.28
CA ALA A 75 -1.94 -2.67 -0.19
C ALA A 75 -2.54 -2.52 -1.59
N SER A 76 -2.04 -3.30 -2.54
CA SER A 76 -2.42 -3.25 -3.96
C SER A 76 -3.45 -4.31 -4.31
N PHE A 77 -4.45 -3.92 -5.11
CA PHE A 77 -5.55 -4.76 -5.59
C PHE A 77 -5.69 -4.60 -7.11
N GLY A 78 -5.95 -5.68 -7.83
CA GLY A 78 -6.33 -5.62 -9.24
C GLY A 78 -7.85 -5.62 -9.40
N LEU A 79 -8.39 -4.72 -10.21
CA LEU A 79 -9.82 -4.77 -10.60
C LEU A 79 -10.02 -5.82 -11.70
N LEU A 80 -10.51 -7.00 -11.30
CA LEU A 80 -10.59 -8.18 -12.16
C LEU A 80 -11.95 -8.86 -12.03
N ALA A 81 -12.40 -9.53 -13.09
CA ALA A 81 -13.48 -10.50 -12.93
C ALA A 81 -12.96 -11.66 -12.08
N VAL A 82 -13.80 -12.21 -11.18
CA VAL A 82 -13.37 -13.32 -10.31
C VAL A 82 -12.76 -14.46 -11.14
N LYS A 83 -13.40 -14.83 -12.25
CA LYS A 83 -12.87 -15.83 -13.20
C LYS A 83 -11.46 -15.48 -13.70
N ASP A 84 -11.21 -14.24 -14.11
CA ASP A 84 -9.91 -13.79 -14.64
C ASP A 84 -8.81 -13.76 -13.57
N ALA A 85 -9.18 -13.61 -12.31
CA ALA A 85 -8.24 -13.73 -11.19
C ALA A 85 -7.78 -15.19 -10.98
N MET A 86 -8.55 -16.19 -11.43
CA MET A 86 -8.30 -17.61 -11.14
C MET A 86 -7.60 -18.37 -12.27
N LEU A 87 -7.65 -17.87 -13.51
CA LEU A 87 -7.39 -18.68 -14.71
C LEU A 87 -5.98 -18.59 -15.27
N ASP A 88 -5.14 -17.67 -14.78
CA ASP A 88 -3.80 -17.49 -15.32
C ASP A 88 -2.74 -18.00 -14.34
N GLU A 89 -2.21 -19.19 -14.63
CA GLU A 89 -1.10 -19.79 -13.88
C GLU A 89 0.08 -18.81 -13.77
N LYS A 90 0.34 -18.00 -14.81
CA LYS A 90 1.39 -16.97 -14.79
C LYS A 90 1.10 -15.92 -13.71
N ARG A 91 -0.14 -15.43 -13.61
CA ARG A 91 -0.55 -14.49 -12.55
C ARG A 91 -0.44 -15.11 -11.17
N SER A 92 -0.87 -16.36 -11.01
CA SER A 92 -0.80 -17.04 -9.71
C SER A 92 0.66 -17.22 -9.25
N ASN A 93 1.58 -17.43 -10.19
CA ASN A 93 3.01 -17.51 -9.92
C ASN A 93 3.61 -16.13 -9.60
N LEU A 94 3.13 -15.06 -10.24
CA LEU A 94 3.63 -13.69 -10.02
C LEU A 94 3.08 -13.04 -8.75
N PHE A 95 1.77 -13.17 -8.50
CA PHE A 95 1.07 -12.44 -7.45
C PHE A 95 0.68 -13.30 -6.24
N GLY A 96 0.71 -14.62 -6.37
CA GLY A 96 0.37 -15.57 -5.30
C GLY A 96 -0.86 -16.41 -5.63
N LYS A 97 -0.95 -17.58 -4.99
CA LYS A 97 -2.00 -18.58 -5.23
C LYS A 97 -3.25 -18.38 -4.37
N PHE A 98 -3.16 -17.55 -3.34
CA PHE A 98 -4.29 -17.13 -2.51
C PHE A 98 -4.68 -15.71 -2.89
N ALA A 99 -5.95 -15.38 -2.71
CA ALA A 99 -6.38 -13.99 -2.79
C ALA A 99 -7.59 -13.71 -1.92
N ILE A 100 -7.79 -12.43 -1.62
CA ILE A 100 -9.04 -11.90 -1.09
C ILE A 100 -9.65 -10.96 -2.13
N GLY A 101 -10.97 -10.96 -2.22
CA GLY A 101 -11.75 -10.07 -3.07
C GLY A 101 -12.58 -9.11 -2.24
N LEU A 102 -12.59 -7.84 -2.65
CA LEU A 102 -13.48 -6.81 -2.14
C LEU A 102 -14.48 -6.43 -3.23
N ASP A 103 -15.72 -6.13 -2.83
CA ASP A 103 -16.68 -5.51 -3.72
C ASP A 103 -16.46 -3.99 -3.83
N THR A 104 -17.21 -3.34 -4.73
CA THR A 104 -17.08 -1.90 -4.98
C THR A 104 -17.49 -1.03 -3.80
N GLN A 105 -18.42 -1.50 -2.97
CA GLN A 105 -18.86 -0.75 -1.80
C GLN A 105 -17.79 -0.79 -0.71
N ALA A 106 -17.24 -1.98 -0.46
CA ALA A 106 -16.11 -2.19 0.44
C ALA A 106 -14.90 -1.35 0.02
N ALA A 107 -14.51 -1.42 -1.27
CA ALA A 107 -13.40 -0.64 -1.80
C ALA A 107 -13.58 0.87 -1.59
N ARG A 108 -14.79 1.40 -1.84
CA ARG A 108 -15.11 2.81 -1.60
C ARG A 108 -15.01 3.20 -0.13
N ARG A 109 -15.51 2.35 0.78
CA ARG A 109 -15.46 2.60 2.23
C ARG A 109 -14.03 2.59 2.76
N LEU A 110 -13.19 1.72 2.21
CA LEU A 110 -11.76 1.65 2.54
C LEU A 110 -10.93 2.76 1.88
N GLY A 111 -11.56 3.69 1.16
CA GLY A 111 -10.85 4.79 0.51
C GLY A 111 -9.89 4.32 -0.59
N MET A 112 -10.20 3.22 -1.28
CA MET A 112 -9.35 2.72 -2.35
C MET A 112 -9.29 3.71 -3.52
N LEU A 113 -8.07 3.95 -4.01
CA LEU A 113 -7.79 4.88 -5.10
C LEU A 113 -7.08 4.19 -6.27
N PRO A 114 -7.33 4.61 -7.51
CA PRO A 114 -6.65 4.04 -8.66
C PRO A 114 -5.18 4.46 -8.70
N THR A 115 -4.31 3.57 -9.16
CA THR A 115 -2.90 3.85 -9.42
C THR A 115 -2.74 4.74 -10.66
N ILE A 116 -1.81 5.69 -10.59
CA ILE A 116 -1.37 6.54 -11.70
C ILE A 116 -0.06 5.98 -12.24
N TYR A 117 -0.04 5.55 -13.49
CA TYR A 117 1.16 4.98 -14.10
C TYR A 117 2.02 6.04 -14.77
N TYR A 118 3.34 5.94 -14.56
CA TYR A 118 4.33 6.69 -15.30
C TYR A 118 5.36 5.75 -15.92
N TYR A 119 6.03 6.17 -16.98
CA TYR A 119 7.01 5.36 -17.69
C TYR A 119 8.40 5.71 -17.18
N ALA A 120 9.12 4.74 -16.62
CA ALA A 120 10.48 4.97 -16.15
C ALA A 120 11.44 5.03 -17.35
N ALA A 121 12.50 5.84 -17.22
CA ALA A 121 13.41 6.09 -18.34
C ALA A 121 14.26 4.88 -18.78
N GLU A 122 14.34 3.83 -17.96
CA GLU A 122 15.41 2.83 -18.00
C GLU A 122 15.02 1.44 -18.52
N CYS A 123 13.74 1.16 -18.74
CA CYS A 123 13.36 -0.08 -19.43
C CYS A 123 13.54 0.12 -20.95
N GLY A 124 14.65 -0.39 -21.51
CA GLY A 124 14.84 -0.48 -22.97
C GLY A 124 15.75 0.59 -23.57
N THR A 125 16.59 0.15 -24.51
CA THR A 125 17.63 0.95 -25.19
C THR A 125 17.11 2.00 -26.18
N ASP A 126 15.79 2.20 -26.27
CA ASP A 126 15.20 3.13 -27.22
C ASP A 126 15.13 4.55 -26.64
N GLN A 127 16.22 5.30 -26.83
CA GLN A 127 16.32 6.74 -26.53
C GLN A 127 15.26 7.58 -27.28
N THR A 128 14.58 7.02 -28.29
CA THR A 128 13.58 7.71 -29.12
C THR A 128 12.24 7.93 -28.42
N LEU A 129 11.88 7.13 -27.42
CA LEU A 129 10.70 7.35 -26.56
C LEU A 129 10.96 8.37 -25.43
N ALA A 130 12.15 8.97 -25.38
CA ALA A 130 12.54 9.93 -24.36
C ALA A 130 11.78 11.26 -24.37
N GLY A 131 11.06 11.59 -25.44
CA GLY A 131 10.42 12.90 -25.60
C GLY A 131 9.36 13.25 -24.54
N ASN A 132 8.74 12.26 -23.90
CA ASN A 132 7.75 12.47 -22.84
C ASN A 132 8.25 12.10 -21.43
N LYS A 133 9.54 11.75 -21.28
CA LYS A 133 10.13 11.41 -19.97
C LYS A 133 10.05 12.56 -18.97
N GLY A 134 9.99 13.81 -19.44
CA GLY A 134 10.08 14.99 -18.59
C GLY A 134 8.88 15.19 -17.65
N VAL A 135 7.63 15.16 -18.13
CA VAL A 135 6.53 15.77 -17.38
C VAL A 135 6.15 14.99 -16.11
N SER A 136 6.01 13.67 -16.20
CA SER A 136 5.61 12.86 -15.03
C SER A 136 6.74 12.77 -14.00
N HIS A 137 8.00 12.63 -14.44
CA HIS A 137 9.15 12.62 -13.53
C HIS A 137 9.34 13.98 -12.87
N GLU A 138 9.28 15.07 -13.64
CA GLU A 138 9.36 16.44 -13.10
C GLU A 138 8.24 16.68 -12.09
N LEU A 139 7.01 16.27 -12.39
CA LEU A 139 5.90 16.39 -11.44
C LEU A 139 6.20 15.63 -10.14
N LEU A 140 6.61 14.37 -10.24
CA LEU A 140 6.96 13.54 -9.07
C LEU A 140 8.08 14.15 -8.25
N PHE A 141 9.11 14.64 -8.93
CA PHE A 141 10.25 15.32 -8.33
C PHE A 141 9.81 16.59 -7.60
N ARG A 142 9.00 17.45 -8.22
CA ARG A 142 8.45 18.65 -7.59
C ARG A 142 7.56 18.33 -6.40
N LEU A 143 6.74 17.29 -6.48
CA LEU A 143 5.93 16.84 -5.34
C LEU A 143 6.82 16.38 -4.18
N ALA A 144 7.92 15.66 -4.45
CA ALA A 144 8.89 15.25 -3.44
C ALA A 144 9.64 16.45 -2.82
N GLU A 145 10.04 17.44 -3.62
CA GLU A 145 10.65 18.68 -3.13
C GLU A 145 9.69 19.47 -2.23
N ILE A 146 8.44 19.67 -2.68
CA ILE A 146 7.41 20.36 -1.90
C ILE A 146 7.17 19.62 -0.59
N ARG A 147 7.12 18.28 -0.63
CA ARG A 147 6.99 17.45 0.57
C ARG A 147 8.13 17.70 1.57
N ARG A 148 9.40 17.72 1.12
CA ARG A 148 10.55 18.02 1.99
C ARG A 148 10.45 19.41 2.62
N LEU A 149 10.10 20.42 1.81
CA LEU A 149 9.89 21.77 2.31
C LEU A 149 8.80 21.81 3.38
N LEU A 150 7.69 21.11 3.16
CA LEU A 150 6.61 21.04 4.13
C LEU A 150 7.03 20.29 5.40
N ILE A 151 7.87 19.25 5.33
CA ILE A 151 8.47 18.62 6.51
C ILE A 151 9.26 19.65 7.32
N ALA A 152 10.12 20.44 6.68
CA ALA A 152 10.86 21.51 7.36
C ALA A 152 9.90 22.50 8.06
N ILE A 153 8.83 22.91 7.38
CA ILE A 153 7.82 23.83 7.92
C ILE A 153 7.07 23.18 9.10
N ALA A 154 6.69 21.91 9.00
CA ALA A 154 6.01 21.19 10.08
C ALA A 154 6.85 21.12 11.36
N TRP A 155 8.18 20.96 11.23
CA TRP A 155 9.08 21.02 12.39
C TRP A 155 9.20 22.41 13.01
N LEU A 156 9.11 23.46 12.20
CA LEU A 156 9.05 24.84 12.70
C LEU A 156 7.72 25.12 13.40
N GLU A 157 6.60 24.65 12.86
CA GLU A 157 5.27 24.70 13.49
C GLU A 157 5.29 24.00 14.85
N ALA A 158 5.77 22.75 14.90
CA ALA A 158 5.91 21.99 16.15
C ALA A 158 6.86 22.67 17.16
N GLY A 159 7.90 23.35 16.67
CA GLY A 159 8.82 24.11 17.52
C GLY A 159 8.26 25.45 18.02
N ALA A 160 7.25 25.99 17.34
CA ALA A 160 6.57 27.23 17.70
C ALA A 160 5.41 26.99 18.70
N ALA A 161 4.75 25.83 18.59
CA ALA A 161 3.54 25.44 19.30
C ALA A 161 3.58 25.74 20.80
N GLU A 162 2.45 26.22 21.34
CA GLU A 162 2.29 26.42 22.77
C GLU A 162 1.81 25.18 23.51
N SER A 163 1.04 24.33 22.81
CA SER A 163 0.52 23.04 23.27
C SER A 163 0.57 22.00 22.14
N ASP A 164 0.52 20.73 22.50
CA ASP A 164 0.52 19.59 21.56
C ASP A 164 -0.79 19.45 20.75
N ASP A 165 -1.82 20.24 21.08
CA ASP A 165 -3.11 20.22 20.42
C ASP A 165 -3.19 21.18 19.22
N GLU A 166 -2.23 22.12 19.12
CA GLU A 166 -2.20 23.12 18.05
C GLU A 166 -1.64 22.54 16.73
N TYR A 167 -0.63 21.68 16.84
CA TYR A 167 0.08 21.05 15.72
C TYR A 167 0.52 19.63 16.10
N PHE A 168 1.13 18.89 15.16
CA PHE A 168 1.81 17.66 15.55
C PHE A 168 3.00 18.00 16.45
N SER A 169 3.11 17.31 17.59
CA SER A 169 4.32 17.38 18.41
C SER A 169 5.53 16.81 17.65
N LYS A 170 6.75 17.17 18.07
CA LYS A 170 7.98 16.63 17.47
C LYS A 170 8.05 15.11 17.56
N GLU A 171 7.50 14.53 18.63
CA GLU A 171 7.38 13.10 18.84
C GLU A 171 6.44 12.47 17.80
N LYS A 172 5.30 13.12 17.49
CA LYS A 172 4.41 12.67 16.41
C LYS A 172 5.08 12.77 15.04
N LEU A 173 5.78 13.86 14.75
CA LEU A 173 6.53 13.99 13.48
C LEU A 173 7.56 12.87 13.33
N THR A 174 8.28 12.55 14.42
CA THR A 174 9.23 11.42 14.46
C THR A 174 8.52 10.08 14.28
N TYR A 175 7.37 9.89 14.93
CA TYR A 175 6.56 8.68 14.83
C TYR A 175 6.09 8.38 13.39
N TYR A 176 5.78 9.41 12.61
CA TYR A 176 5.40 9.30 11.19
C TYR A 176 6.58 9.34 10.21
N ASP A 177 7.83 9.33 10.72
CA ASP A 177 9.05 9.41 9.90
C ASP A 177 9.10 10.67 9.01
N TYR A 178 8.62 11.81 9.52
CA TYR A 178 8.74 13.10 8.87
C TYR A 178 10.09 13.73 9.18
N VAL A 179 11.14 13.17 8.59
CA VAL A 179 12.55 13.55 8.80
C VAL A 179 13.25 13.92 7.50
N LEU A 180 14.31 14.73 7.59
CA LEU A 180 15.14 15.17 6.45
C LEU A 180 16.54 14.54 6.53
N ASN A 181 16.60 13.20 6.47
CA ASN A 181 17.85 12.45 6.65
C ASN A 181 18.89 12.70 5.55
N ASP A 182 18.43 13.11 4.36
CA ASP A 182 19.25 13.46 3.20
C ASP A 182 19.89 14.85 3.30
N GLU A 183 19.54 15.63 4.33
CA GLU A 183 20.00 17.01 4.51
C GLU A 183 20.80 17.18 5.82
N PRO A 184 22.01 16.60 5.94
CA PRO A 184 22.75 16.49 7.20
C PRO A 184 23.13 17.84 7.82
N ASN A 185 23.17 18.91 7.03
CA ASN A 185 23.46 20.27 7.51
C ASN A 185 22.20 21.02 7.93
N VAL A 186 21.08 20.81 7.23
CA VAL A 186 19.82 21.54 7.46
C VAL A 186 19.05 20.91 8.61
N TRP A 187 19.03 19.58 8.67
CA TRP A 187 18.21 18.84 9.60
C TRP A 187 18.52 19.13 11.08
N PRO A 188 19.78 19.06 11.55
CA PRO A 188 20.10 19.43 12.93
C PRO A 188 19.77 20.89 13.24
N ALA A 189 19.90 21.80 12.27
CA ALA A 189 19.58 23.21 12.45
C ALA A 189 18.08 23.41 12.70
N ILE A 190 17.22 22.76 11.92
CA ILE A 190 15.75 22.79 12.08
C ILE A 190 15.34 22.21 13.43
N GLN A 191 15.86 21.05 13.81
CA GLN A 191 15.50 20.39 15.07
C GLN A 191 15.81 21.26 16.31
N ASN A 192 16.90 22.01 16.24
CA ASN A 192 17.44 22.83 17.34
C ASN A 192 17.04 24.32 17.27
N VAL A 193 16.11 24.71 16.39
CA VAL A 193 15.61 26.10 16.35
C VAL A 193 14.96 26.43 17.70
N LYS A 194 15.41 27.53 18.33
CA LYS A 194 14.80 28.06 19.56
C LYS A 194 13.34 28.43 19.30
N ARG A 195 12.42 28.08 20.21
CA ARG A 195 10.98 28.38 20.09
C ARG A 195 10.68 29.82 19.64
N ARG A 196 11.34 30.82 20.24
CA ARG A 196 11.15 32.23 19.85
C ARG A 196 11.47 32.54 18.38
N HIS A 197 12.40 31.80 17.76
CA HIS A 197 12.75 31.95 16.35
C HIS A 197 11.79 31.13 15.48
N ALA A 198 11.44 29.92 15.91
CA ALA A 198 10.44 29.09 15.24
C ALA A 198 9.10 29.83 15.14
N ALA A 199 8.61 30.43 16.23
CA ALA A 199 7.39 31.22 16.25
C ALA A 199 7.42 32.43 15.31
N ARG A 200 8.57 33.10 15.17
CA ARG A 200 8.73 34.21 14.21
C ARG A 200 8.72 33.73 12.77
N LEU A 201 9.40 32.61 12.48
CA LEU A 201 9.40 32.00 11.14
C LEU A 201 8.01 31.48 10.78
N HIS A 202 7.35 30.81 11.73
CA HIS A 202 5.97 30.36 11.57
C HIS A 202 5.03 31.53 11.26
N ALA A 203 5.10 32.64 12.01
CA ALA A 203 4.28 33.83 11.75
C ALA A 203 4.50 34.45 10.35
N LEU A 204 5.65 34.23 9.70
CA LEU A 204 5.88 34.66 8.30
C LEU A 204 5.25 33.71 7.27
N LEU A 205 5.02 32.46 7.67
CA LEU A 205 4.43 31.39 6.86
C LEU A 205 2.96 31.12 7.23
N ASP A 206 2.48 31.79 8.27
CA ASP A 206 1.13 31.70 8.81
C ASP A 206 0.20 32.49 7.88
N THR A 207 -0.53 31.72 7.10
CA THR A 207 -1.49 32.18 6.09
C THR A 207 -2.77 31.37 6.31
N ASP A 208 -3.83 31.56 5.52
CA ASP A 208 -5.07 30.77 5.62
C ASP A 208 -4.91 29.28 5.19
N ARG A 209 -3.68 28.76 5.20
CA ARG A 209 -3.37 27.38 4.83
C ARG A 209 -3.60 26.41 6.01
N PRO A 210 -3.88 25.13 5.73
CA PRO A 210 -3.82 24.08 6.74
C PRO A 210 -2.41 23.95 7.35
N PRO A 211 -2.30 23.32 8.54
CA PRO A 211 -1.01 22.88 9.09
C PRO A 211 -0.19 22.12 8.07
N ALA A 212 1.13 22.28 8.09
CA ALA A 212 2.00 21.66 7.10
C ALA A 212 1.89 20.13 7.12
N THR A 213 1.64 19.53 8.28
CA THR A 213 1.40 18.07 8.41
C THR A 213 0.22 17.56 7.62
N ALA A 214 -0.89 18.31 7.57
CA ALA A 214 -2.05 17.94 6.75
C ALA A 214 -1.69 17.95 5.26
N LEU A 215 -0.90 18.93 4.82
CA LEU A 215 -0.42 19.03 3.44
C LEU A 215 0.56 17.91 3.09
N ILE A 216 1.46 17.53 4.01
CA ILE A 216 2.35 16.36 3.85
C ILE A 216 1.51 15.09 3.67
N GLY A 217 0.50 14.87 4.52
CA GLY A 217 -0.39 13.72 4.40
C GLY A 217 -1.10 13.64 3.05
N CYS A 218 -1.55 14.78 2.50
CA CYS A 218 -2.09 14.84 1.14
C CYS A 218 -1.05 14.50 0.06
N LEU A 219 0.19 14.98 0.20
CA LEU A 219 1.27 14.66 -0.74
C LEU A 219 1.68 13.20 -0.66
N ASP A 220 1.79 12.63 0.56
CA ASP A 220 2.07 11.21 0.78
C ASP A 220 1.00 10.34 0.11
N LEU A 221 -0.27 10.73 0.23
CA LEU A 221 -1.37 10.07 -0.47
C LEU A 221 -1.18 10.12 -1.98
N VAL A 222 -0.97 11.31 -2.55
CA VAL A 222 -0.79 11.49 -4.00
C VAL A 222 0.42 10.72 -4.53
N LEU A 223 1.58 10.88 -3.88
CA LEU A 223 2.82 10.18 -4.24
C LEU A 223 2.64 8.66 -4.17
N SER A 224 1.89 8.15 -3.19
CA SER A 224 1.58 6.72 -3.06
C SER A 224 0.69 6.15 -4.16
N LEU A 225 0.06 6.99 -4.99
CA LEU A 225 -0.71 6.54 -6.16
C LEU A 225 0.17 6.31 -7.38
N PHE A 226 1.38 6.84 -7.43
CA PHE A 226 2.23 6.67 -8.61
C PHE A 226 2.92 5.30 -8.65
N GLN A 227 3.06 4.76 -9.87
CA GLN A 227 3.73 3.50 -10.14
C GLN A 227 4.41 3.50 -11.50
N THR A 228 5.55 2.83 -11.60
CA THR A 228 6.15 2.53 -12.91
C THR A 228 5.22 1.62 -13.71
N ALA A 229 4.92 1.98 -14.95
CA ALA A 229 4.17 1.13 -15.88
C ALA A 229 4.94 -0.15 -16.24
N ASP A 230 6.27 -0.10 -16.12
CA ASP A 230 7.17 -1.19 -16.39
C ASP A 230 7.36 -2.07 -15.14
N SER A 231 7.46 -3.39 -15.38
CA SER A 231 7.82 -4.35 -14.33
C SER A 231 9.33 -4.32 -14.13
N SER A 232 9.79 -3.84 -12.97
CA SER A 232 11.20 -3.91 -12.58
C SER A 232 11.70 -5.35 -12.45
N TYR A 233 10.79 -6.28 -12.10
CA TYR A 233 11.09 -7.70 -11.94
C TYR A 233 11.25 -8.43 -13.28
N GLU A 234 10.28 -8.26 -14.18
CA GLU A 234 10.29 -8.98 -15.47
C GLU A 234 11.04 -8.20 -16.57
N ARG A 235 11.40 -6.94 -16.31
CA ARG A 235 11.96 -5.98 -17.29
C ARG A 235 11.08 -5.90 -18.55
N ARG A 236 9.77 -5.92 -18.35
CA ARG A 236 8.76 -5.86 -19.41
C ARG A 236 7.93 -4.59 -19.31
N HIS A 237 7.65 -4.04 -20.49
CA HIS A 237 6.77 -2.90 -20.64
C HIS A 237 5.32 -3.27 -20.38
N LEU A 238 4.60 -2.42 -19.64
CA LEU A 238 3.14 -2.47 -19.48
C LEU A 238 2.58 -3.76 -18.85
N ASP A 239 3.40 -4.61 -18.24
CA ASP A 239 2.97 -5.93 -17.76
C ASP A 239 2.31 -5.86 -16.36
N TYR A 240 2.50 -4.76 -15.62
CA TYR A 240 1.96 -4.62 -14.26
C TYR A 240 0.46 -4.31 -14.26
N TYR A 241 -0.37 -5.30 -13.91
CA TYR A 241 -1.85 -5.24 -13.80
C TYR A 241 -2.62 -4.71 -15.02
N SER A 242 -2.00 -4.57 -16.19
CA SER A 242 -2.63 -3.92 -17.37
C SER A 242 -3.29 -2.58 -17.00
N GLN A 243 -2.65 -1.83 -16.09
CA GLN A 243 -3.15 -0.56 -15.57
C GLN A 243 -4.48 -0.60 -14.80
N ARG A 244 -4.78 -1.72 -14.12
CA ARG A 244 -6.00 -1.90 -13.32
C ARG A 244 -5.75 -1.98 -11.82
N GLU A 245 -4.61 -1.46 -11.35
CA GLU A 245 -4.27 -1.47 -9.93
C GLU A 245 -5.02 -0.37 -9.17
N TRP A 246 -5.47 -0.73 -7.98
CA TRP A 246 -6.07 0.13 -6.97
C TRP A 246 -5.39 -0.10 -5.64
N ARG A 247 -5.32 0.94 -4.82
CA ARG A 247 -4.52 0.94 -3.59
C ARG A 247 -5.33 1.41 -2.40
N ILE A 248 -5.06 0.76 -1.28
CA ILE A 248 -5.27 1.34 0.05
C ILE A 248 -3.91 1.89 0.47
N VAL A 249 -3.87 3.16 0.87
CA VAL A 249 -2.63 3.85 1.26
C VAL A 249 -2.70 4.17 2.76
N ALA A 250 -1.59 3.97 3.46
CA ALA A 250 -1.43 4.46 4.82
C ALA A 250 -1.21 5.97 4.78
N ALA A 251 -2.31 6.72 4.73
CA ALA A 251 -2.32 8.16 4.94
C ALA A 251 -3.20 8.46 6.15
N ASP A 252 -3.00 9.63 6.77
CA ASP A 252 -3.89 10.14 7.82
C ASP A 252 -5.27 10.40 7.22
N THR A 253 -6.08 9.34 7.20
CA THR A 253 -7.38 9.28 6.57
C THR A 253 -8.38 9.03 7.66
N ALA A 254 -9.27 10.00 7.86
CA ALA A 254 -10.35 9.89 8.81
C ALA A 254 -11.10 8.58 8.61
N GLY A 255 -11.24 7.81 9.69
CA GLY A 255 -11.95 6.53 9.69
C GLY A 255 -11.05 5.29 9.56
N LEU A 256 -9.84 5.37 9.00
CA LEU A 256 -8.95 4.21 8.93
C LEU A 256 -8.12 4.06 10.22
N LEU A 257 -8.17 2.88 10.83
CA LEU A 257 -7.28 2.51 11.93
C LEU A 257 -6.06 1.77 11.36
N CYS A 258 -5.01 2.53 11.08
CA CYS A 258 -3.70 2.01 10.67
C CYS A 258 -2.73 2.08 11.85
N ILE A 259 -2.08 0.96 12.18
CA ILE A 259 -1.10 0.87 13.26
C ILE A 259 0.27 0.62 12.64
N PRO A 260 1.29 1.49 12.84
CA PRO A 260 2.63 1.21 12.35
C PRO A 260 3.22 0.00 13.07
N PHE A 261 4.02 -0.77 12.35
CA PHE A 261 4.67 -1.96 12.90
C PHE A 261 5.72 -1.61 13.96
N SER A 262 6.24 -0.39 13.98
CA SER A 262 7.11 0.12 15.04
C SER A 262 6.38 0.32 16.38
N ALA A 263 5.04 0.36 16.40
CA ALA A 263 4.27 0.54 17.63
C ALA A 263 4.20 -0.74 18.47
N ALA A 264 4.30 -0.57 19.78
CA ALA A 264 4.06 -1.65 20.74
C ALA A 264 2.55 -1.95 20.85
N HIS A 265 2.06 -2.87 20.02
CA HIS A 265 0.64 -3.25 19.97
C HIS A 265 0.47 -4.77 19.80
N GLU A 266 -0.50 -5.39 20.49
CA GLU A 266 -0.68 -6.86 20.48
C GLU A 266 -0.93 -7.41 19.08
N LYS A 267 -1.83 -6.77 18.30
CA LYS A 267 -2.08 -7.14 16.90
C LYS A 267 -0.84 -7.04 16.02
N ILE A 268 0.06 -6.09 16.31
CA ILE A 268 1.34 -5.95 15.59
C ILE A 268 2.25 -7.12 15.92
N ASN A 269 2.35 -7.54 17.19
CA ASN A 269 3.16 -8.70 17.56
C ASN A 269 2.66 -9.98 16.86
N SER A 270 1.35 -10.21 16.82
CA SER A 270 0.75 -11.33 16.11
C SER A 270 1.02 -11.27 14.60
N ALA A 271 0.74 -10.12 13.97
CA ALA A 271 0.97 -9.91 12.54
C ALA A 271 2.46 -10.06 12.17
N ARG A 272 3.38 -9.55 13.01
CA ARG A 272 4.83 -9.65 12.82
C ARG A 272 5.31 -11.09 12.92
N MET A 273 4.84 -11.87 13.89
CA MET A 273 5.18 -13.30 13.98
C MET A 273 4.75 -14.06 12.73
N ILE A 274 3.53 -13.81 12.24
CA ILE A 274 3.01 -14.47 11.04
C ILE A 274 3.76 -14.00 9.79
N PHE A 275 4.07 -12.71 9.69
CA PHE A 275 4.85 -12.20 8.57
C PHE A 275 6.27 -12.78 8.57
N GLU A 276 6.96 -12.81 9.71
CA GLU A 276 8.29 -13.43 9.84
C GLU A 276 8.25 -14.92 9.52
N PHE A 277 7.18 -15.60 9.91
CA PHE A 277 6.92 -16.96 9.46
C PHE A 277 6.82 -17.00 7.93
N CYS A 278 5.93 -16.22 7.30
CA CYS A 278 5.75 -16.16 5.85
C CYS A 278 7.01 -15.74 5.10
N ARG A 279 7.84 -14.87 5.68
CA ARG A 279 9.11 -14.39 5.12
C ARG A 279 10.08 -15.53 4.88
N ARG A 280 10.11 -16.53 5.76
CA ARG A 280 10.93 -17.74 5.60
C ARG A 280 10.50 -18.60 4.40
N PHE A 281 9.24 -18.49 3.97
CA PHE A 281 8.71 -19.25 2.82
C PHE A 281 8.77 -18.45 1.52
N THR A 282 8.64 -17.13 1.61
CA THR A 282 8.56 -16.24 0.45
C THR A 282 9.89 -15.65 0.04
N GLY A 283 10.88 -15.62 0.93
CA GLY A 283 12.16 -14.94 0.69
C GLY A 283 12.03 -13.42 0.57
N SER A 284 10.93 -12.87 1.07
CA SER A 284 10.69 -11.43 1.07
C SER A 284 11.78 -10.70 1.87
N THR A 285 12.32 -9.62 1.30
CA THR A 285 13.29 -8.73 1.96
C THR A 285 12.62 -7.46 2.51
N ILE A 286 11.29 -7.41 2.57
CA ILE A 286 10.55 -6.24 3.03
C ILE A 286 10.94 -5.94 4.48
N GLU A 287 11.36 -4.70 4.71
CA GLU A 287 11.59 -4.17 6.05
C GLU A 287 10.25 -3.85 6.69
N LEU A 288 9.89 -4.59 7.74
CA LEU A 288 8.57 -4.45 8.35
C LEU A 288 8.41 -3.19 9.21
N ASP A 289 9.49 -2.56 9.64
CA ASP A 289 9.40 -1.46 10.61
C ASP A 289 8.73 -0.22 9.99
N ASP A 290 8.74 -0.11 8.67
CA ASP A 290 8.01 0.89 7.89
C ASP A 290 6.59 0.47 7.45
N ALA A 291 6.19 -0.77 7.75
CA ALA A 291 4.87 -1.28 7.39
C ALA A 291 3.79 -0.75 8.34
N PHE A 292 2.56 -0.73 7.85
CA PHE A 292 1.38 -0.43 8.66
C PHE A 292 0.40 -1.62 8.62
N LEU A 293 -0.35 -1.81 9.70
CA LEU A 293 -1.44 -2.76 9.76
C LEU A 293 -2.77 -2.01 9.71
N LEU A 294 -3.53 -2.17 8.64
CA LEU A 294 -4.90 -1.68 8.57
C LEU A 294 -5.83 -2.65 9.28
N VAL A 295 -6.31 -2.25 10.46
CA VAL A 295 -7.12 -3.08 11.34
C VAL A 295 -8.61 -2.93 11.06
N SER A 296 -9.08 -1.70 10.89
CA SER A 296 -10.50 -1.37 10.71
C SER A 296 -10.72 -0.07 9.96
N SER A 297 -11.94 0.12 9.47
CA SER A 297 -12.44 1.36 8.87
C SER A 297 -13.79 1.70 9.53
N ASP A 298 -13.89 2.88 10.15
CA ASP A 298 -15.04 3.35 10.92
C ASP A 298 -15.46 2.34 12.01
N GLY A 299 -14.47 1.74 12.69
CA GLY A 299 -14.69 0.70 13.69
C GLY A 299 -15.06 -0.68 13.13
N VAL A 300 -15.31 -0.80 11.83
CA VAL A 300 -15.60 -2.08 11.17
C VAL A 300 -14.29 -2.82 10.87
N PRO A 301 -14.08 -4.06 11.37
CA PRO A 301 -12.87 -4.83 11.10
C PRO A 301 -12.61 -5.03 9.61
N PHE A 302 -11.33 -5.02 9.18
CA PHE A 302 -10.96 -5.21 7.78
C PHE A 302 -11.56 -6.50 7.17
N SER A 303 -11.61 -7.58 7.94
CA SER A 303 -12.19 -8.87 7.52
C SER A 303 -13.65 -8.80 7.09
N SER A 304 -14.42 -7.84 7.63
CA SER A 304 -15.84 -7.64 7.25
C SER A 304 -16.01 -7.04 5.86
N PHE A 305 -14.95 -6.53 5.25
CA PHE A 305 -14.96 -6.00 3.88
C PHE A 305 -14.63 -7.06 2.84
N ILE A 306 -14.18 -8.25 3.26
CA ILE A 306 -13.79 -9.34 2.36
C ILE A 306 -15.05 -10.06 1.88
N SER A 307 -15.35 -9.94 0.58
CA SER A 307 -16.51 -10.57 -0.04
C SER A 307 -16.19 -11.98 -0.56
N ASP A 308 -14.93 -12.23 -0.90
CA ASP A 308 -14.49 -13.46 -1.55
C ASP A 308 -13.12 -13.88 -1.00
N VAL A 309 -12.95 -15.18 -0.73
CA VAL A 309 -11.63 -15.78 -0.48
C VAL A 309 -11.35 -16.82 -1.55
N ILE A 310 -10.16 -16.72 -2.11
CA ILE A 310 -9.69 -17.47 -3.27
C ILE A 310 -8.52 -18.32 -2.77
N VAL A 311 -8.67 -19.65 -2.71
CA VAL A 311 -7.61 -20.59 -2.29
C VAL A 311 -7.43 -21.77 -3.26
N PRO A 312 -6.20 -22.34 -3.38
CA PRO A 312 -6.00 -23.59 -4.12
C PRO A 312 -6.91 -24.70 -3.59
N LEU A 313 -7.46 -25.56 -4.47
CA LEU A 313 -8.38 -26.61 -4.03
C LEU A 313 -7.78 -27.47 -2.91
N GLU A 314 -6.50 -27.84 -3.02
CA GLU A 314 -5.81 -28.66 -2.04
C GLU A 314 -5.69 -28.01 -0.65
N LYS A 315 -5.99 -26.70 -0.54
CA LYS A 315 -5.99 -25.93 0.72
C LYS A 315 -7.40 -25.47 1.14
N GLU A 316 -8.45 -25.92 0.45
CA GLU A 316 -9.83 -25.57 0.79
C GLU A 316 -10.19 -25.93 2.22
N ASN A 317 -9.93 -27.18 2.63
CA ASN A 317 -10.27 -27.65 3.97
C ASN A 317 -9.53 -26.86 5.06
N ASP A 318 -8.26 -26.53 4.83
CA ASP A 318 -7.46 -25.71 5.74
C ASP A 318 -8.05 -24.30 5.85
N ALA A 319 -8.44 -23.70 4.72
CA ALA A 319 -9.08 -22.40 4.69
C ALA A 319 -10.45 -22.42 5.42
N GLN A 320 -11.25 -23.47 5.24
CA GLN A 320 -12.54 -23.64 5.91
C GLN A 320 -12.39 -23.72 7.43
N GLN A 321 -11.31 -24.33 7.92
CA GLN A 321 -11.02 -24.35 9.35
C GLN A 321 -10.66 -22.96 9.89
N VAL A 322 -10.07 -22.09 9.07
CA VAL A 322 -9.71 -20.72 9.47
C VAL A 322 -10.90 -19.77 9.42
N LEU A 323 -11.74 -19.88 8.39
CA LEU A 323 -12.75 -18.86 8.05
C LEU A 323 -14.20 -19.27 8.36
N GLY A 324 -14.46 -20.56 8.56
CA GLY A 324 -15.80 -21.12 8.40
C GLY A 324 -16.16 -21.32 6.92
N ARG A 325 -17.31 -21.96 6.66
CA ARG A 325 -17.69 -22.40 5.30
C ARG A 325 -18.22 -21.30 4.37
N GLU A 326 -18.58 -20.13 4.88
CA GLU A 326 -19.42 -19.17 4.14
C GLU A 326 -18.68 -18.28 3.12
N PHE A 327 -17.34 -18.29 3.10
CA PHE A 327 -16.53 -17.30 2.36
C PHE A 327 -15.62 -17.87 1.27
N ILE A 328 -15.56 -19.19 1.10
CA ILE A 328 -14.47 -19.84 0.36
C ILE A 328 -14.90 -20.23 -1.05
N ARG A 329 -14.09 -19.80 -2.02
CA ARG A 329 -14.10 -20.29 -3.40
C ARG A 329 -12.80 -21.04 -3.66
N SER A 330 -12.92 -22.27 -4.16
CA SER A 330 -11.78 -23.15 -4.46
C SER A 330 -11.66 -23.44 -5.96
N PHE A 331 -10.48 -23.85 -6.39
CA PHE A 331 -10.18 -24.06 -7.82
C PHE A 331 -9.19 -25.19 -8.06
N GLU A 332 -9.50 -26.02 -9.06
CA GLU A 332 -8.63 -27.06 -9.60
C GLU A 332 -8.07 -26.61 -10.94
N GLY A 333 -6.74 -26.63 -11.10
CA GLY A 333 -6.08 -26.72 -12.41
C GLY A 333 -6.64 -25.82 -13.53
N GLY A 334 -6.91 -24.54 -13.26
CA GLY A 334 -7.43 -23.61 -14.26
C GLY A 334 -8.95 -23.65 -14.48
N GLY A 335 -9.73 -24.24 -13.56
CA GLY A 335 -11.19 -24.20 -13.55
C GLY A 335 -11.72 -23.74 -12.18
N CYS A 336 -12.64 -22.77 -12.18
CA CYS A 336 -13.34 -22.33 -10.97
C CYS A 336 -14.52 -23.27 -10.68
N VAL A 337 -14.53 -23.91 -9.51
CA VAL A 337 -15.73 -24.59 -9.00
C VAL A 337 -16.52 -23.54 -8.22
N GLN A 338 -17.57 -22.99 -8.84
CA GLN A 338 -18.45 -22.06 -8.14
C GLN A 338 -19.38 -22.82 -7.20
N TYR A 339 -19.30 -22.52 -5.90
CA TYR A 339 -20.34 -22.89 -4.96
C TYR A 339 -21.36 -21.75 -4.87
N GLU A 340 -22.63 -22.07 -5.11
CA GLU A 340 -23.72 -21.15 -4.81
C GLU A 340 -23.69 -20.83 -3.32
N ARG A 341 -23.77 -19.53 -3.00
CA ARG A 341 -23.95 -19.02 -1.65
C ARG A 341 -25.17 -19.75 -1.07
N LEU A 342 -24.97 -20.68 -0.14
CA LEU A 342 -26.06 -21.24 0.65
C LEU A 342 -26.65 -20.05 1.40
N GLY A 343 -27.79 -19.56 0.92
CA GLY A 343 -28.39 -18.33 1.38
C GLY A 343 -28.67 -18.39 2.87
N GLY A 344 -27.79 -17.78 3.67
CA GLY A 344 -28.15 -17.31 5.00
C GLY A 344 -29.27 -16.30 4.80
N GLN A 345 -30.48 -16.66 5.21
CA GLN A 345 -31.55 -15.70 5.43
C GLN A 345 -31.02 -14.69 6.45
N GLY A 346 -30.64 -13.51 5.97
CA GLY A 346 -30.41 -12.37 6.84
C GLY A 346 -31.74 -12.03 7.49
N ASP A 347 -31.87 -12.34 8.78
CA ASP A 347 -32.95 -11.80 9.59
C ASP A 347 -32.88 -10.27 9.52
N GLY A 348 -33.96 -9.70 9.01
CA GLY A 348 -34.08 -8.28 8.78
C GLY A 348 -34.00 -7.51 10.10
N PHE A 349 -32.94 -6.72 10.25
CA PHE A 349 -33.01 -5.50 11.04
C PHE A 349 -33.96 -4.54 10.31
N ARG A 350 -35.23 -4.57 10.73
CA ARG A 350 -36.17 -3.47 10.49
C ARG A 350 -35.76 -2.30 11.39
N GLN A 351 -35.64 -1.13 10.77
CA GLN A 351 -35.47 0.17 11.42
C GLN A 351 -36.64 0.49 12.36
#